data_AF-A0AAV2ISF2-F1
#
_entry.id   AF-A0AAV2ISF2-F1
#
_cell.length_a   1.000
_cell.length_b   1.000
_cell.length_c   1.000
_cell.angle_alpha   90.00
_cell.angle_beta   90.00
_cell.angle_gamma   90.00
#
_symmetry.space_group_name_H-M   'P 1'
#
loop_
_entity.id
_entity.type
_entity.pdbx_description
1 polymer ?
#
loop_
_entity_poly.entity_id
_entity_poly.type
_entity_poly.pdbx_seq_one_letter_code
_entity_poly.pdbx_strand_id
1 'polypeptide(L)' 'MVPASFMVPASFMRVEHISPYCRSLLCSAHIQSRSDAVATVSCRSEDRPPRPLHRSRLSCTEHLLSVQRNTYSSTKLR' A
#
# COMPACT_ATOMS: atom_id res chain seq x y z
N MET A 1 17.72 26.89 -32.99
CA MET A 1 16.42 26.91 -32.28
C MET A 1 15.78 25.54 -32.42
N VAL A 2 15.92 24.70 -31.40
CA VAL A 2 15.26 23.39 -31.37
C VAL A 2 13.80 23.64 -30.96
N PRO A 3 12.81 23.11 -31.70
CA PRO A 3 11.40 23.31 -31.38
C PRO A 3 11.09 22.75 -29.99
N ALA A 4 10.22 23.45 -29.27
CA ALA A 4 9.81 23.22 -27.89
C ALA A 4 8.99 21.92 -27.68
N SER A 5 9.38 20.80 -28.32
CA SER A 5 8.65 19.54 -28.29
C SER A 5 9.02 18.61 -27.13
N PHE A 6 9.97 18.98 -26.25
CA PHE A 6 10.43 18.08 -25.18
C PHE A 6 10.69 18.77 -23.84
N MET A 7 9.80 19.67 -23.45
CA MET A 7 9.67 20.01 -22.03
C MET A 7 8.31 19.51 -21.54
N VAL A 8 8.22 18.18 -21.43
CA VAL A 8 7.15 17.55 -20.65
C VAL A 8 7.29 18.12 -19.23
N PRO A 9 6.32 18.91 -18.74
CA PRO A 9 6.44 19.52 -17.43
C PRO A 9 6.66 18.42 -16.40
N ALA A 10 7.56 18.63 -15.43
CA ALA A 10 7.92 17.62 -14.43
C ALA A 10 6.70 17.05 -13.66
N SER A 11 5.57 17.77 -13.67
CA SER A 11 4.27 17.30 -13.18
C SER A 11 3.70 16.12 -13.97
N PHE A 12 3.88 16.07 -15.29
CA PHE A 12 3.36 15.00 -16.15
C PHE A 12 4.16 13.70 -15.98
N MET A 13 5.49 13.81 -15.86
CA MET A 13 6.36 12.65 -15.57
C MET A 13 6.01 11.97 -14.24
N ARG A 14 5.55 12.72 -13.23
CA ARG A 14 5.13 12.10 -11.95
C ARG A 14 3.86 11.26 -12.09
N VAL A 15 2.97 11.62 -13.01
CA VAL A 15 1.73 10.87 -13.26
C VAL A 15 2.02 9.59 -14.06
N GLU A 16 3.10 9.54 -14.85
CA GLU A 16 3.57 8.32 -15.55
C GLU A 16 3.87 7.15 -14.62
N HIS A 17 4.36 7.41 -13.40
CA HIS A 17 4.59 6.38 -12.40
C HIS A 17 3.31 5.84 -11.74
N ILE A 18 2.16 6.46 -11.99
CA ILE A 18 0.89 6.02 -11.43
C ILE A 18 0.30 4.93 -12.32
N SER A 19 0.05 3.76 -11.72
CA SER A 19 -0.59 2.64 -12.42
C SER A 19 -1.94 3.07 -13.03
N PRO A 20 -2.35 2.49 -14.18
CA PRO A 20 -3.64 2.81 -14.80
C PRO A 20 -4.82 2.64 -13.84
N TYR A 21 -4.74 1.64 -12.95
CA TYR A 21 -5.74 1.38 -11.92
C TYR A 21 -5.85 2.54 -10.92
N CYS A 22 -4.71 2.99 -10.36
CA CYS A 22 -4.70 4.12 -9.43
C CYS A 22 -5.18 5.41 -10.10
N ARG A 23 -4.83 5.64 -11.38
CA ARG A 23 -5.34 6.80 -12.13
C ARG A 23 -6.86 6.82 -12.20
N SER A 24 -7.49 5.68 -12.49
CA SER A 24 -8.95 5.57 -12.53
C SER A 24 -9.58 5.88 -11.16
N LEU A 25 -9.01 5.36 -10.08
CA LEU A 25 -9.49 5.64 -8.72
C LEU A 25 -9.32 7.11 -8.31
N LEU A 26 -8.21 7.75 -8.71
CA LEU A 26 -7.94 9.15 -8.42
C LEU A 26 -8.87 10.13 -9.16
N CYS A 27 -9.61 9.67 -10.17
CA CYS A 27 -10.68 10.44 -10.82
C CYS A 27 -12.01 10.43 -10.07
N SER A 28 -12.09 9.77 -8.90
CA SER A 28 -13.32 9.73 -8.09
C SER A 28 -13.70 11.12 -7.56
N ALA A 29 -15.00 11.42 -7.50
CA ALA A 29 -15.50 12.71 -7.02
C ALA A 29 -15.20 12.95 -5.53
N HIS A 30 -15.12 11.88 -4.73
CA HIS A 30 -14.80 11.93 -3.30
C HIS A 30 -13.76 10.87 -2.95
N ILE A 31 -12.73 11.29 -2.21
CA ILE A 31 -11.67 10.43 -1.71
C ILE A 31 -11.51 10.72 -0.22
N GLN A 32 -11.68 9.70 0.61
CA GLN A 32 -11.54 9.80 2.08
C GLN A 32 -10.46 8.84 2.56
N SER A 33 -9.65 9.26 3.51
CA SER A 33 -8.70 8.37 4.18
C SER A 33 -9.34 7.76 5.41
N ARG A 34 -9.14 6.45 5.58
CA ARG A 34 -9.57 5.67 6.73
C ARG A 34 -8.35 4.92 7.27
N SER A 35 -8.24 4.86 8.59
CA SER A 35 -7.22 4.05 9.27
C SER A 35 -7.90 2.84 9.89
N ASP A 36 -7.49 1.65 9.45
CA ASP A 36 -7.97 0.38 9.96
C ASP A 36 -6.96 -0.22 10.93
N ALA A 37 -7.42 -0.72 12.08
CA ALA A 37 -6.60 -1.54 12.97
C ALA A 37 -6.77 -3.01 12.58
N VAL A 38 -5.67 -3.67 12.19
CA VAL A 38 -5.66 -5.07 11.76
C VAL A 38 -4.75 -5.87 12.67
N ALA A 39 -5.25 -6.98 13.23
CA ALA A 39 -4.46 -7.93 13.97
C ALA A 39 -3.55 -8.74 13.04
N THR A 40 -2.28 -8.84 13.40
CA THR A 40 -1.27 -9.64 12.70
C THR A 40 -0.49 -10.45 13.72
N VAL A 41 -0.03 -11.64 13.32
CA VAL A 41 0.77 -12.50 14.19
C VAL A 41 2.19 -12.51 13.65
N SER A 42 3.15 -12.12 14.50
CA SER A 42 4.57 -12.26 14.22
C SER A 42 5.10 -13.45 15.00
N CYS A 43 5.72 -14.42 14.31
CA CYS A 43 6.33 -15.59 14.94
C CYS A 43 7.84 -15.59 14.74
N ARG A 44 8.58 -16.00 15.78
CA ARG A 44 10.02 -16.15 15.76
C ARG A 44 10.41 -17.56 16.22
N SER A 45 11.40 -18.15 15.55
CA SER A 45 11.96 -19.44 15.96
C SER A 45 12.86 -19.24 17.17
N GLU A 46 12.64 -20.04 18.22
CA GLU A 46 13.52 -20.06 19.39
C GLU A 46 14.66 -21.08 19.25
N ASP A 47 14.54 -21.99 18.30
CA ASP A 47 15.55 -23.00 18.01
C ASP A 47 16.68 -22.45 17.13
N ARG A 48 17.92 -22.87 17.40
CA ARG A 48 19.04 -22.70 16.47
C ARG A 48 18.98 -23.78 15.37
N PRO A 49 19.25 -23.42 14.10
CA PRO A 49 19.30 -24.39 13.02
C PRO A 49 20.44 -25.41 13.21
N PRO A 50 20.35 -26.62 12.62
CA PRO A 50 19.32 -27.07 11.68
C PRO A 50 18.23 -27.90 12.38
N ARG A 51 16.98 -27.44 12.35
CA ARG A 51 15.79 -28.21 12.78
C ARG A 51 14.69 -28.13 11.71
N PRO A 52 13.88 -29.18 11.52
CA PRO A 52 12.73 -29.13 10.61
C PRO A 52 11.73 -28.07 11.08
N LEU A 53 11.26 -27.20 10.18
CA LEU A 53 10.36 -26.08 10.51
C LEU A 53 9.12 -26.50 11.31
N HIS A 54 8.54 -27.67 11.01
CA HIS A 54 7.34 -28.17 11.71
C HIS A 54 7.58 -28.60 13.17
N ARG A 55 8.85 -28.82 13.56
CA ARG A 55 9.23 -29.15 14.95
C ARG A 55 9.87 -27.98 15.68
N SER A 56 10.07 -26.85 15.01
CA SER A 56 10.66 -25.67 15.62
C SER A 56 9.67 -25.06 16.60
N ARG A 57 10.15 -24.75 17.81
CA ARG A 57 9.40 -23.99 18.77
C ARG A 57 9.33 -22.54 18.29
N LEU A 58 8.11 -22.04 18.17
CA LEU A 58 7.82 -20.66 17.77
C LEU A 58 7.31 -19.89 18.98
N SER A 59 7.85 -18.70 19.20
CA SER A 59 7.19 -17.68 20.02
C SER A 59 6.43 -16.76 19.08
N CYS A 60 5.11 -16.67 19.26
CA CYS A 60 4.24 -15.84 18.44
C CYS A 60 3.62 -14.73 19.28
N THR A 61 3.61 -13.52 18.74
CA THR A 61 3.01 -12.34 19.35
C THR A 61 2.01 -11.70 18.41
N GLU A 62 0.86 -11.33 18.95
CA GLU A 62 -0.14 -10.57 18.23
C GLU A 62 0.19 -9.08 18.25
N HIS A 63 0.07 -8.43 17.11
CA HIS A 63 0.32 -7.02 16.91
C HIS A 63 -0.86 -6.40 16.17
N LEU A 64 -1.30 -5.23 16.63
CA LEU A 64 -2.25 -4.40 15.91
C LEU A 64 -1.48 -3.45 14.99
N LEU A 65 -1.69 -3.61 13.67
CA LEU A 65 -1.15 -2.70 12.67
C LEU A 65 -2.21 -1.68 12.27
N SER A 66 -1.82 -0.41 12.24
CA SER A 66 -2.64 0.64 11.65
C SER A 66 -2.37 0.68 10.14
N VAL A 67 -3.40 0.37 9.35
CA VAL A 67 -3.35 0.36 7.89
C VAL A 67 -4.19 1.51 7.37
N GLN A 68 -3.53 2.45 6.67
CA GLN A 68 -4.22 3.55 6.04
C GLN A 68 -4.73 3.15 4.65
N ARG A 69 -6.00 3.43 4.38
CA ARG A 69 -6.66 3.12 3.11
C ARG A 69 -7.47 4.31 2.62
N ASN A 70 -7.53 4.45 1.31
CA ASN A 70 -8.40 5.42 0.66
C ASN A 70 -9.73 4.75 0.30
N THR A 71 -10.82 5.41 0.61
CA THR A 71 -12.17 5.08 0.14
C THR A 71 -12.49 6.02 -1.02
N TYR A 72 -12.80 5.45 -2.18
CA TYR A 72 -13.07 6.17 -3.41
C TYR A 72 -14.55 6.08 -3.77
N SER A 73 -15.19 7.20 -4.09
CA SER A 73 -16.60 7.22 -4.48
C SER A 73 -16.90 8.25 -5.57
N SER A 74 -17.78 7.85 -6.51
CA SER A 74 -18.31 8.71 -7.56
C SER A 74 -19.50 9.57 -7.10
N THR A 75 -20.19 9.17 -6.04
CA THR A 75 -21.27 9.92 -5.40
C THR A 75 -20.87 10.33 -3.98
N LYS A 76 -21.52 11.34 -3.38
CA LYS A 76 -21.31 11.63 -1.95
C LYS A 76 -21.76 10.42 -1.14
N LEU A 77 -20.81 9.65 -0.62
CA LEU A 77 -21.10 8.59 0.34
C LEU A 77 -21.67 9.24 1.60
N ARG A 78 -22.80 8.69 2.03
CA ARG A 78 -23.58 9.10 3.20
C ARG A 78 -22.96 8.56 4.47
#